data_AF-A0A838E1R1-F1
#
_entry.id   AF-A0A838E1R1-F1
#
_cell.length_a   1.000
_cell.length_b   1.000
_cell.length_c   1.000
_cell.angle_alpha   90.00
_cell.angle_beta   90.00
_cell.angle_gamma   90.00
#
_symmetry.space_group_name_H-M   'P 1'
#
loop_
_entity.id
_entity.type
_entity.pdbx_description
1 polymer ?
#
loop_
_entity_poly.entity_id
_entity_poly.type
_entity_poly.pdbx_seq_one_letter_code
_entity_poly.pdbx_strand_id
1 'polypeptide(L)'
;MSLDDITKTPTSRAQRRRVGRGIGSGLGKTCGRGQKGEGTRTGGKNRGPLFEGGQFPFWMRLPKRGFTNFAHRETYLPLDLEAAMHLVSGDELSLAKLVAAKAVRPGVQVKLVNGGAVKLKRKLTVTMPVTGSVRKVVEAAGGTVQWVKPISKSARKPETKTD
;
A
#
# COMPACT_ATOMS: atom_id res chain seq x y z
N MET A 1 -17.87 -6.92 -34.34
CA MET A 1 -16.52 -6.38 -34.58
C MET A 1 -15.71 -7.48 -35.24
N SER A 2 -15.22 -7.24 -36.46
CA SER A 2 -14.25 -8.12 -37.13
C SER A 2 -12.88 -7.96 -36.49
N LEU A 3 -12.01 -8.96 -36.67
CA LEU A 3 -10.63 -8.93 -36.18
C LEU A 3 -9.82 -7.78 -36.78
N ASP A 4 -10.21 -7.30 -37.96
CA ASP A 4 -9.51 -6.27 -38.74
C ASP A 4 -9.68 -4.86 -38.17
N ASP A 5 -10.74 -4.62 -37.39
CA ASP A 5 -11.08 -3.29 -36.85
C ASP A 5 -10.44 -3.03 -35.47
N ILE A 6 -9.68 -3.99 -34.93
CA ILE A 6 -9.08 -3.90 -33.60
C ILE A 6 -7.83 -3.00 -33.65
N THR A 7 -8.01 -1.73 -33.30
CA THR A 7 -6.93 -0.75 -33.22
C THR A 7 -6.49 -0.49 -31.77
N LYS A 8 -5.25 -0.04 -31.59
CA LYS A 8 -4.74 0.39 -30.29
C LYS A 8 -5.14 1.83 -30.01
N THR A 9 -5.43 2.16 -28.76
CA THR A 9 -5.54 3.56 -28.31
C THR A 9 -4.20 4.28 -28.61
N PRO A 10 -4.21 5.50 -29.16
CA PRO A 10 -3.02 6.17 -29.71
C PRO A 10 -1.82 6.27 -28.75
N THR A 11 -2.08 6.37 -27.44
CA THR A 11 -1.05 6.47 -26.39
C THR A 11 -0.69 5.14 -25.71
N SER A 12 -1.37 4.03 -26.04
CA SER A 12 -1.20 2.75 -25.33
C SER A 12 0.17 2.10 -25.57
N ARG A 13 0.75 2.24 -26.78
CA ARG A 13 2.05 1.64 -27.13
C ARG A 13 2.89 2.57 -28.00
N ALA A 14 3.86 3.21 -27.35
CA ALA A 14 4.94 3.93 -28.03
C ALA A 14 5.83 2.96 -28.82
N GLN A 15 6.26 3.35 -30.03
CA GLN A 15 7.20 2.55 -30.79
C GLN A 15 8.58 2.58 -30.11
N ARG A 16 9.18 1.40 -29.91
CA ARG A 16 10.53 1.30 -29.36
C ARG A 16 11.55 1.81 -30.38
N ARG A 17 12.36 2.79 -29.98
CA ARG A 17 13.52 3.22 -30.76
C ARG A 17 14.57 2.10 -30.84
N ARG A 18 14.88 1.65 -32.06
CA ARG A 18 15.96 0.67 -32.32
C ARG A 18 17.30 1.42 -32.35
N VAL A 19 18.15 1.18 -31.35
CA VAL A 19 19.47 1.82 -31.24
C VAL A 19 20.49 1.19 -32.18
N GLY A 20 21.52 1.95 -32.61
CA GLY A 20 22.58 1.42 -33.47
C GLY A 20 22.16 1.15 -34.91
N ARG A 21 21.17 1.89 -35.42
CA ARG A 21 20.64 1.78 -36.80
C ARG A 21 20.71 3.13 -37.52
N GLY A 22 21.93 3.64 -37.69
CA GLY A 22 22.19 4.88 -38.43
C GLY A 22 21.98 6.18 -37.62
N ILE A 23 22.31 7.30 -38.26
CA ILE A 23 22.41 8.64 -37.64
C ILE A 23 21.02 9.26 -37.42
N GLY A 24 20.03 8.98 -38.26
CA GLY A 24 18.69 9.60 -38.19
C GLY A 24 17.95 9.41 -36.86
N SER A 25 18.38 8.44 -36.02
CA SER A 25 17.82 8.21 -34.68
C SER A 25 18.48 9.04 -33.55
N GLY A 26 19.59 9.73 -33.84
CA GLY A 26 20.48 10.36 -32.86
C GLY A 26 21.29 9.37 -32.00
N LEU A 27 21.04 8.06 -32.12
CA LEU A 27 21.65 6.99 -31.33
C LEU A 27 22.42 5.98 -32.20
N GLY A 28 23.06 6.48 -33.25
CA GLY A 28 23.81 5.64 -34.20
C GLY A 28 25.13 5.13 -33.62
N LYS A 29 26.19 5.94 -33.69
CA LYS A 29 27.58 5.50 -33.46
C LYS A 29 27.85 4.91 -32.07
N THR A 30 27.25 5.48 -31.03
CA THR A 30 27.52 5.11 -29.63
C THR A 30 26.29 4.54 -28.92
N CYS A 31 25.15 4.43 -29.61
CA CYS A 31 23.88 4.00 -29.00
C CYS A 31 23.49 4.79 -27.73
N GLY A 32 23.99 6.04 -27.58
CA GLY A 32 23.79 6.87 -26.39
C GLY A 32 24.64 6.48 -25.18
N ARG A 33 25.65 5.61 -25.34
CA ARG A 33 26.54 5.17 -24.24
C ARG A 33 27.79 6.02 -24.05
N GLY A 34 28.14 6.87 -25.02
CA GLY A 34 29.37 7.69 -24.98
C GLY A 34 30.61 7.00 -25.59
N GLN A 35 31.80 7.50 -25.23
CA GLN A 35 33.11 7.02 -25.71
C GLN A 35 33.67 5.88 -24.85
N LYS A 36 34.95 5.52 -25.00
CA LYS A 36 35.57 4.36 -24.32
C LYS A 36 35.53 4.53 -22.78
N GLY A 37 34.80 3.66 -22.07
CA GLY A 37 34.75 3.58 -20.60
C GLY A 37 34.04 2.33 -20.10
N GLU A 38 34.11 2.04 -18.79
CA GLU A 38 33.55 0.82 -18.18
C GLU A 38 32.08 0.61 -18.59
N GLY A 39 31.21 1.60 -18.35
CA GLY A 39 29.77 1.54 -18.67
C GLY A 39 29.40 1.43 -20.16
N THR A 40 30.37 1.50 -21.07
CA THR A 40 30.15 1.32 -22.52
C THR A 40 30.40 -0.10 -22.99
N ARG A 41 31.15 -0.89 -22.23
CA ARG A 41 31.47 -2.29 -22.51
C ARG A 41 30.27 -3.19 -22.22
N THR A 42 30.22 -4.35 -22.87
CA THR A 42 29.24 -5.39 -22.55
C THR A 42 29.45 -5.86 -21.12
N GLY A 43 28.41 -5.84 -20.28
CA GLY A 43 28.54 -6.12 -18.84
C GLY A 43 29.23 -5.01 -18.03
N GLY A 44 29.45 -3.83 -18.60
CA GLY A 44 30.16 -2.74 -17.92
C GLY A 44 29.43 -2.05 -16.77
N LYS A 45 28.15 -2.34 -16.57
CA LYS A 45 27.32 -1.80 -15.47
C LYS A 45 27.08 -2.85 -14.37
N ASN A 46 28.03 -3.75 -14.18
CA ASN A 46 27.90 -4.85 -13.23
C ASN A 46 28.16 -4.43 -11.77
N ARG A 47 28.70 -3.23 -11.55
CA ARG A 47 28.78 -2.63 -10.22
C ARG A 47 27.39 -2.12 -9.88
N GLY A 48 26.71 -2.80 -8.97
CA GLY A 48 25.32 -2.49 -8.60
C GLY A 48 25.12 -1.01 -8.26
N PRO A 49 23.87 -0.51 -8.21
CA PRO A 49 23.58 0.93 -8.07
C PRO A 49 24.09 1.57 -6.78
N LEU A 50 24.67 0.78 -5.88
CA LEU A 50 25.10 1.15 -4.54
C LEU A 50 26.64 1.15 -4.41
N PHE A 51 27.35 0.95 -5.53
CA PHE A 51 28.80 1.03 -5.59
C PHE A 51 29.27 2.49 -5.66
N GLU A 52 30.04 2.92 -4.66
CA GLU A 52 30.55 4.30 -4.51
C GLU A 52 32.05 4.41 -4.85
N GLY A 53 32.52 3.76 -5.91
CA GLY A 53 33.89 3.97 -6.41
C GLY A 53 35.02 3.39 -5.56
N GLY A 54 34.72 2.42 -4.69
CA GLY A 54 35.68 1.83 -3.75
C GLY A 54 35.55 2.36 -2.32
N GLN A 55 34.69 3.36 -2.10
CA GLN A 55 34.28 3.76 -0.76
C GLN A 55 33.37 2.71 -0.12
N PHE A 56 33.38 2.60 1.21
CA PHE A 56 32.40 1.77 1.93
C PHE A 56 30.97 2.21 1.56
N PRO A 57 30.10 1.32 1.05
CA PRO A 57 28.74 1.68 0.67
C PRO A 57 27.94 2.29 1.83
N PHE A 58 27.03 3.21 1.53
CA PHE A 58 26.22 3.91 2.52
C PHE A 58 25.56 3.00 3.59
N TRP A 59 25.01 1.85 3.21
CA TRP A 59 24.39 0.92 4.15
C TRP A 59 25.36 0.27 5.15
N MET A 60 26.67 0.24 4.84
CA MET A 60 27.69 -0.30 5.75
C MET A 60 28.14 0.75 6.75
N ARG A 61 28.02 2.04 6.41
CA ARG A 61 28.35 3.16 7.30
C ARG A 61 27.28 3.36 8.38
N LEU A 62 26.04 3.03 8.08
CA LEU A 62 24.94 3.15 9.02
C LEU A 62 24.96 2.03 10.06
N PRO A 63 24.77 2.34 11.36
CA PRO A 63 24.68 1.32 12.40
C PRO A 63 23.40 0.50 12.23
N LYS A 64 23.47 -0.80 12.55
CA LYS A 64 22.27 -1.65 12.66
C LYS A 64 21.45 -1.19 13.86
N ARG A 65 20.24 -0.69 13.63
CA ARG A 65 19.40 -0.12 14.69
C ARG A 65 18.31 -1.08 15.17
N GLY A 66 18.45 -1.54 16.42
CA GLY A 66 17.40 -2.18 17.22
C GLY A 66 16.99 -3.60 16.78
N PHE A 67 16.15 -4.24 17.61
CA PHE A 67 15.50 -5.51 17.31
C PHE A 67 14.14 -5.28 16.65
N THR A 68 13.70 -6.18 15.77
CA THR A 68 12.37 -6.12 15.16
C THR A 68 11.40 -7.05 15.89
N ASN A 69 10.25 -6.53 16.32
CA ASN A 69 9.17 -7.35 16.88
C ASN A 69 8.35 -8.01 15.75
N PHE A 70 8.96 -8.87 14.95
CA PHE A 70 8.28 -9.47 13.79
C PHE A 70 7.17 -10.45 14.20
N ALA A 71 7.42 -11.26 15.24
CA ALA A 71 6.49 -12.31 15.68
C ALA A 71 5.22 -11.75 16.35
N HIS A 72 5.33 -10.68 17.14
CA HIS A 72 4.21 -10.15 17.93
C HIS A 72 3.68 -8.80 17.42
N ARG A 73 4.17 -8.28 16.30
CA ARG A 73 3.59 -7.08 15.69
C ARG A 73 2.15 -7.34 15.25
N GLU A 74 1.23 -6.63 15.89
CA GLU A 74 -0.14 -6.50 15.45
C GLU A 74 -0.29 -5.28 14.54
N THR A 75 -0.83 -5.51 13.35
CA THR A 75 -1.12 -4.45 12.37
C THR A 75 -2.62 -4.24 12.28
N TYR A 76 -3.03 -2.99 12.52
CA TYR A 76 -4.39 -2.54 12.31
C TYR A 76 -4.42 -1.57 11.13
N LEU A 77 -5.45 -1.67 10.30
CA LEU A 77 -5.80 -0.63 9.34
C LEU A 77 -6.47 0.52 10.12
N PRO A 78 -5.89 1.72 10.14
CA PRO A 78 -6.57 2.88 10.70
C PRO A 78 -7.76 3.25 9.81
N LEU A 79 -8.93 3.38 10.41
CA LEU A 79 -10.13 3.88 9.74
C LEU A 79 -10.66 5.09 10.49
N ASP A 80 -10.90 6.18 9.79
CA ASP A 80 -11.45 7.38 10.39
C ASP A 80 -12.92 7.18 10.75
N LEU A 81 -13.29 7.69 11.93
CA LEU A 81 -14.65 7.60 12.45
C LEU A 81 -15.70 8.20 11.51
N GLU A 82 -15.39 9.35 10.90
CA GLU A 82 -16.28 10.03 9.95
C GLU A 82 -16.49 9.20 8.68
N ALA A 83 -15.40 8.68 8.09
CA ALA A 83 -15.47 7.81 6.94
C ALA A 83 -16.29 6.54 7.23
N ALA A 84 -16.12 5.95 8.42
CA ALA A 84 -16.90 4.79 8.85
C ALA A 84 -18.41 5.08 8.93
N MET A 85 -18.80 6.29 9.33
CA MET A 85 -20.21 6.71 9.41
C MET A 85 -20.85 6.96 8.05
N HIS A 86 -20.08 7.51 7.10
CA HIS A 86 -20.59 7.68 5.75
C HIS A 86 -20.80 6.35 5.03
N LEU A 87 -19.96 5.36 5.32
CA LEU A 87 -19.99 4.06 4.65
C LEU A 87 -21.00 3.08 5.26
N VAL A 88 -21.27 3.19 6.56
CA VAL A 88 -22.20 2.30 7.26
C VAL A 88 -23.38 3.10 7.80
N SER A 89 -24.55 2.91 7.20
CA SER A 89 -25.81 3.43 7.71
C SER A 89 -26.31 2.57 8.87
N GLY A 90 -26.45 3.15 10.05
CA GLY A 90 -27.04 2.52 11.23
C GLY A 90 -26.34 2.90 12.53
N ASP A 91 -26.88 2.44 13.64
CA ASP A 91 -26.38 2.77 14.98
C ASP A 91 -25.32 1.79 15.50
N GLU A 92 -25.00 0.73 14.75
CA GLU A 92 -23.95 -0.22 15.12
C GLU A 92 -22.82 -0.26 14.08
N LEU A 93 -21.59 -0.09 14.55
CA LEU A 93 -20.37 -0.21 13.78
C LEU A 93 -19.63 -1.49 14.18
N SER A 94 -19.64 -2.48 13.30
CA SER A 94 -18.91 -3.74 13.47
C SER A 94 -18.04 -4.05 12.25
N LEU A 95 -17.04 -4.91 12.41
CA LEU A 95 -16.18 -5.35 11.30
C LEU A 95 -17.01 -6.01 10.19
N ALA A 96 -18.03 -6.80 10.55
CA ALA A 96 -18.91 -7.46 9.58
C ALA A 96 -19.68 -6.44 8.72
N LYS A 97 -20.18 -5.35 9.33
CA LYS A 97 -20.87 -4.28 8.60
C LYS A 97 -19.94 -3.51 7.69
N LEU A 98 -18.70 -3.26 8.11
CA LEU A 98 -17.68 -2.62 7.25
C LEU A 98 -17.31 -3.50 6.05
N VAL A 99 -17.24 -4.82 6.24
CA VAL A 99 -17.00 -5.77 5.13
C VAL A 99 -18.21 -5.83 4.19
N ALA A 100 -19.43 -5.87 4.73
CA ALA A 100 -20.66 -5.85 3.94
C ALA A 100 -20.80 -4.56 3.11
N ALA A 101 -20.44 -3.41 3.70
CA ALA A 101 -20.38 -2.12 3.01
C ALA A 101 -19.21 -2.00 2.01
N LYS A 102 -18.39 -3.05 1.84
CA LYS A 102 -17.18 -3.08 1.00
C LYS A 102 -16.14 -2.02 1.36
N ALA A 103 -16.21 -1.47 2.58
CA ALA A 103 -15.23 -0.52 3.10
C ALA A 103 -13.91 -1.21 3.45
N VAL A 104 -13.97 -2.48 3.85
CA VAL A 104 -12.82 -3.25 4.33
C VAL A 104 -12.84 -4.66 3.73
N ARG A 105 -11.68 -5.19 3.37
CA ARG A 105 -11.54 -6.58 2.92
C ARG A 105 -11.69 -7.57 4.09
N PRO A 106 -12.29 -8.75 3.88
CA PRO A 106 -12.36 -9.77 4.92
C PRO A 106 -10.96 -10.17 5.41
N GLY A 107 -10.82 -10.47 6.71
CA GLY A 107 -9.55 -10.87 7.33
C GLY A 107 -8.62 -9.73 7.74
N VAL A 108 -8.97 -8.47 7.43
CA VAL A 108 -8.22 -7.29 7.87
C VAL A 108 -8.68 -6.83 9.26
N GLN A 109 -7.72 -6.56 10.15
CA GLN A 109 -8.02 -5.93 11.43
C GLN A 109 -8.12 -4.42 11.25
N VAL A 110 -9.18 -3.82 11.77
CA VAL A 110 -9.42 -2.38 11.69
C VAL A 110 -9.36 -1.80 13.09
N LYS A 111 -8.76 -0.60 13.20
CA LYS A 111 -8.84 0.20 14.40
C LYS A 111 -9.43 1.56 14.04
N LEU A 112 -10.49 1.94 14.75
CA LEU A 112 -11.09 3.27 14.55
C LEU A 112 -10.20 4.34 15.19
N VAL A 113 -9.89 5.34 14.38
CA VAL A 113 -9.07 6.50 14.74
C VAL A 113 -9.91 7.76 14.57
N ASN A 114 -9.55 8.80 15.31
CA ASN A 114 -10.17 10.09 15.15
C ASN A 114 -9.37 10.93 14.15
N GLY A 115 -9.92 11.16 12.96
CA GLY A 115 -9.32 11.99 11.90
C GLY A 115 -9.60 13.50 12.06
N GLY A 116 -10.43 13.91 13.03
CA GLY A 116 -10.81 15.33 13.22
C GLY A 116 -11.72 15.58 14.43
N ALA A 117 -12.30 16.78 14.54
CA ALA A 117 -13.25 17.12 15.61
C ALA A 117 -14.68 16.65 15.27
N VAL A 118 -14.89 15.32 15.23
CA VAL A 118 -16.19 14.75 14.89
C VAL A 118 -17.14 14.86 16.08
N LYS A 119 -18.24 15.62 15.92
CA LYS A 119 -19.36 15.64 16.89
C LYS A 119 -20.37 14.58 16.49
N LEU A 120 -20.54 13.59 17.35
CA LEU A 120 -21.53 12.54 17.14
C LEU A 120 -22.92 13.05 17.48
N LYS A 121 -23.85 12.95 16.52
CA LYS A 121 -25.26 13.30 16.69
C LYS A 121 -26.14 12.10 17.07
N ARG A 122 -25.57 10.88 17.06
CA ARG A 122 -26.30 9.61 17.25
C ARG A 122 -25.55 8.72 18.23
N LYS A 123 -26.31 7.86 18.93
CA LYS A 123 -25.76 6.83 19.81
C LYS A 123 -25.17 5.72 18.93
N LEU A 124 -23.92 5.35 19.19
CA LEU A 124 -23.23 4.33 18.40
C LEU A 124 -22.76 3.18 19.26
N THR A 125 -23.09 1.96 18.84
CA THR A 125 -22.55 0.72 19.39
C THR A 125 -21.38 0.28 18.53
N VAL A 126 -20.17 0.39 19.05
CA VAL A 126 -18.94 0.06 18.33
C VAL A 126 -18.36 -1.25 18.85
N THR A 127 -18.28 -2.26 17.98
CA THR A 127 -17.72 -3.59 18.29
C THR A 127 -16.43 -3.81 17.50
N MET A 128 -15.41 -2.99 17.78
CA MET A 128 -14.07 -3.10 17.19
C MET A 128 -13.03 -2.32 18.03
N PRO A 129 -11.72 -2.56 17.81
CA PRO A 129 -10.66 -1.78 18.46
C PRO A 129 -10.79 -0.28 18.14
N VAL A 130 -10.75 0.57 19.17
CA VAL A 130 -10.81 2.04 19.04
C VAL A 130 -9.58 2.69 19.66
N THR A 131 -9.25 3.92 19.25
CA THR A 131 -8.32 4.77 20.01
C THR A 131 -9.01 5.40 21.23
N GLY A 132 -8.23 5.82 22.22
CA GLY A 132 -8.75 6.50 23.41
C GLY A 132 -9.49 7.81 23.08
N SER A 133 -9.08 8.50 22.02
CA SER A 133 -9.79 9.70 21.52
C SER A 133 -11.19 9.37 21.01
N VAL A 134 -11.34 8.30 20.22
CA VAL A 134 -12.65 7.86 19.71
C VAL A 134 -13.54 7.39 20.84
N ARG A 135 -13.00 6.64 21.82
CA ARG A 135 -13.78 6.21 23.00
C ARG A 135 -14.44 7.39 23.72
N LYS A 136 -13.68 8.46 24.00
CA LYS A 136 -14.22 9.66 24.66
C LYS A 136 -15.36 10.30 23.86
N VAL A 137 -15.22 10.38 22.55
CA VAL A 137 -16.22 10.97 21.65
C VAL A 137 -17.49 10.12 21.60
N VAL A 138 -17.36 8.79 21.54
CA VAL A 138 -18.49 7.84 21.54
C VAL A 138 -19.23 7.84 22.88
N GLU A 139 -18.50 7.82 24.00
CA GLU A 139 -19.09 7.87 25.35
C GLU A 139 -19.77 9.22 25.63
N ALA A 140 -19.19 10.35 25.19
CA ALA A 140 -19.83 11.67 25.30
C ALA A 140 -21.15 11.76 24.53
N ALA A 141 -21.32 10.95 23.48
CA ALA A 141 -22.56 10.84 22.71
C ALA A 141 -23.54 9.79 23.26
N GLY A 142 -23.21 9.13 24.37
CA GLY A 142 -24.02 8.08 24.99
C GLY A 142 -24.00 6.75 24.23
N GLY A 143 -22.96 6.51 23.42
CA GLY A 143 -22.71 5.24 22.75
C GLY A 143 -21.92 4.25 23.61
N THR A 144 -21.82 3.00 23.15
CA THR A 144 -21.14 1.90 23.86
C THR A 144 -19.99 1.35 23.02
N VAL A 145 -18.82 1.19 23.63
CA VAL A 145 -17.64 0.59 22.98
C VAL A 145 -17.38 -0.80 23.58
N GLN A 146 -17.53 -1.84 22.77
CA GLN A 146 -17.15 -3.20 23.14
C GLN A 146 -15.74 -3.52 22.63
N TRP A 147 -14.86 -3.91 23.55
CA TRP A 147 -13.49 -4.30 23.20
C TRP A 147 -13.47 -5.72 22.64
N VAL A 148 -12.98 -5.86 21.40
CA VAL A 148 -12.84 -7.16 20.73
C VAL A 148 -11.37 -7.54 20.66
N LYS A 149 -11.04 -8.77 21.04
CA LYS A 149 -9.67 -9.31 20.95
C LYS A 149 -9.25 -9.38 19.46
N PRO A 150 -7.99 -9.06 19.12
CA PRO A 150 -7.49 -9.20 17.77
C PRO A 150 -7.67 -10.64 17.23
N ILE A 151 -8.20 -10.76 16.01
CA ILE A 151 -8.24 -12.01 15.24
C ILE A 151 -6.83 -12.58 15.08
N SER A 152 -6.64 -13.86 15.44
CA SER A 152 -5.35 -14.55 15.37
C SER A 152 -4.82 -14.60 13.93
N LYS A 153 -3.48 -14.69 13.77
CA LYS A 153 -2.84 -14.72 12.44
C LYS A 153 -3.33 -15.88 11.55
N SER A 154 -3.69 -17.04 12.15
CA SER A 154 -4.23 -18.19 11.42
C SER A 154 -5.62 -17.95 10.82
N ALA A 155 -6.45 -17.12 11.45
CA ALA A 155 -7.80 -16.80 10.99
C ALA A 155 -7.85 -15.63 9.97
N ARG A 156 -6.70 -15.05 9.59
CA ARG A 156 -6.62 -13.96 8.60
C ARG A 156 -6.44 -14.43 7.16
N LYS A 157 -6.17 -15.72 6.95
CA LYS A 157 -6.01 -16.25 5.59
C LYS A 157 -7.41 -16.33 4.98
N PRO A 158 -7.70 -15.63 3.87
CA PRO A 158 -8.95 -15.85 3.17
C PRO A 158 -9.00 -17.33 2.78
N GLU A 159 -10.13 -17.98 3.04
CA GLU A 159 -10.36 -19.36 2.62
C GLU A 159 -9.99 -19.46 1.14
N THR A 160 -8.94 -20.22 0.86
CA THR A 160 -8.58 -20.55 -0.51
C THR A 160 -9.76 -21.30 -1.07
N LYS A 161 -10.45 -20.71 -2.06
CA LYS A 161 -11.46 -21.41 -2.84
C LYS A 161 -10.81 -22.70 -3.35
N THR A 162 -11.21 -23.82 -2.78
CA THR A 162 -11.05 -25.14 -3.37
C THR A 162 -11.97 -25.17 -4.59
N ASP A 163 -11.36 -25.18 -5.77
CA ASP A 163 -12.00 -25.69 -6.99
C ASP A 163 -12.10 -27.23 -6.91
#